data_AF-A0A2V2U9B3-F1
#
_entry.id   AF-A0A2V2U9B3-F1
#
_cell.length_a   1.000
_cell.length_b   1.000
_cell.length_c   1.000
_cell.angle_alpha   90.00
_cell.angle_beta   90.00
_cell.angle_gamma   90.00
#
_symmetry.space_group_name_H-M   'P 1'
#
loop_
_entity.id
_entity.type
_entity.pdbx_description
1 polymer ?
#
loop_
_entity_poly.entity_id
_entity_poly.type
_entity_poly.pdbx_seq_one_letter_code
_entity_poly.pdbx_strand_id
1 'polypeptide(L)'
;MDPLLTVDESVLSFIESVFRMSTRKDMRSKLGKPIYSCTLYEKVKRATILLDNKDHPILMVSFDSDISGIDHDSIIMNGILPLATFFLSSSEAISHNR
;
A
#
# COMPACT_ATOMS: atom_id res chain seq x y z
N MET A 1 -16.91 12.99 -8.95
CA MET A 1 -16.38 13.06 -7.57
C MET A 1 -15.16 13.95 -7.61
N ASP A 2 -15.09 14.93 -6.73
CA ASP A 2 -13.91 15.79 -6.60
C ASP A 2 -12.88 15.11 -5.71
N PRO A 3 -11.58 15.12 -6.08
CA PRO A 3 -10.55 14.47 -5.29
C PRO A 3 -10.37 15.17 -3.93
N LEU A 4 -10.19 14.38 -2.87
CA LEU A 4 -9.97 14.91 -1.51
C LEU A 4 -8.65 15.66 -1.34
N LEU A 5 -7.67 15.39 -2.21
CA LEU A 5 -6.35 15.99 -2.22
C LEU A 5 -6.03 16.48 -3.63
N THR A 6 -5.28 17.57 -3.70
CA THR A 6 -4.58 17.99 -4.93
C THR A 6 -3.50 16.97 -5.32
N VAL A 7 -2.94 17.13 -6.52
CA VAL A 7 -1.84 16.29 -7.00
C VAL A 7 -0.62 16.44 -6.09
N ASP A 8 -0.24 17.67 -5.74
CA ASP A 8 0.94 17.93 -4.91
C ASP A 8 0.78 17.37 -3.49
N GLU A 9 -0.40 17.52 -2.89
CA GLU A 9 -0.72 16.92 -1.59
C GLU A 9 -0.71 15.39 -1.66
N SER A 10 -1.15 14.80 -2.76
CA SER A 10 -1.11 13.35 -2.97
C SER A 10 0.32 12.83 -3.08
N VAL A 11 1.19 13.55 -3.81
CA VAL A 11 2.61 13.22 -3.94
C VAL A 11 3.31 13.33 -2.58
N LEU A 12 3.08 14.42 -1.84
CA LEU A 12 3.66 14.59 -0.50
C LEU A 12 3.18 13.48 0.45
N SER A 13 1.88 13.20 0.46
CA SER A 13 1.30 12.12 1.27
C SER A 13 1.87 10.74 0.93
N PHE A 14 2.17 10.50 -0.35
CA PHE A 14 2.85 9.29 -0.81
C PHE A 14 4.28 9.20 -0.24
N ILE A 15 5.07 10.26 -0.39
CA ILE A 15 6.46 10.31 0.11
C ILE A 15 6.50 10.06 1.63
N GLU A 16 5.65 10.72 2.40
CA GLU A 16 5.57 10.48 3.84
C GLU A 16 5.17 9.05 4.20
N SER A 17 4.32 8.42 3.39
CA SER A 17 3.90 7.03 3.60
C SER A 17 5.05 6.05 3.36
N VAL A 18 5.95 6.36 2.42
CA VAL A 18 7.21 5.61 2.22
C VAL A 18 8.06 5.67 3.48
N PHE A 19 8.27 6.88 4.04
CA PHE A 19 9.03 7.04 5.28
C PHE A 19 8.41 6.27 6.45
N ARG A 20 7.10 6.40 6.67
CA ARG A 20 6.38 5.65 7.71
C ARG A 20 6.46 4.14 7.52
N MET A 21 6.48 3.65 6.29
CA MET A 21 6.64 2.22 6.03
C MET A 21 8.09 1.77 6.28
N SER A 22 9.08 2.62 5.94
CA SER A 22 10.48 2.33 6.20
C SER A 22 10.76 2.12 7.69
N THR A 23 10.24 3.00 8.56
CA THR A 23 10.44 2.87 10.01
C THR A 23 9.80 1.60 10.59
N ARG A 24 8.75 1.06 9.97
CA ARG A 24 8.17 -0.24 10.36
C ARG A 24 9.08 -1.42 10.02
N LYS A 25 9.94 -1.29 9.00
CA LYS A 25 10.95 -2.33 8.67
C LYS A 25 11.99 -2.46 9.78
N ASP A 26 12.28 -1.40 10.51
CA ASP A 26 13.26 -1.41 11.62
C ASP A 26 12.84 -2.35 12.76
N MET A 27 11.54 -2.54 12.95
CA MET A 27 10.97 -3.44 13.97
C MET A 27 10.81 -4.88 13.48
N ARG A 28 11.26 -5.21 12.26
CA ARG A 28 11.07 -6.53 11.65
C ARG A 28 11.63 -7.68 12.50
N SER A 29 12.76 -7.46 13.18
CA SER A 29 13.38 -8.48 14.04
C SER A 29 12.50 -8.88 15.23
N LYS A 30 11.57 -8.02 15.65
CA LYS A 30 10.68 -8.23 16.80
C LYS A 30 9.25 -8.56 16.39
N LEU A 31 8.73 -7.89 15.36
CA LEU A 31 7.30 -7.93 14.98
C LEU A 31 7.05 -8.72 13.68
N GLY A 32 8.09 -9.13 12.97
CA GLY A 32 7.98 -9.74 11.64
C GLY A 32 7.90 -8.72 10.50
N LYS A 33 7.81 -9.21 9.25
CA LYS A 33 7.75 -8.36 8.05
C LYS A 33 6.40 -7.61 8.04
N PRO A 34 6.37 -6.28 7.92
CA PRO A 34 5.11 -5.56 7.75
C PRO A 34 4.46 -5.98 6.43
N ILE A 35 3.19 -6.38 6.49
CA ILE A 35 2.40 -6.78 5.31
C ILE A 35 1.75 -5.54 4.71
N TYR A 36 0.96 -4.83 5.51
CA TYR A 36 0.41 -3.51 5.19
C TYR A 36 0.19 -2.72 6.49
N SER A 37 -0.10 -1.43 6.36
CA SER A 37 -0.59 -0.58 7.44
C SER A 37 -1.80 0.20 6.97
N CYS A 38 -2.74 0.54 7.85
CA CYS A 38 -3.87 1.40 7.49
C CYS A 38 -4.03 2.59 8.44
N THR A 39 -4.61 3.67 7.91
CA THR A 39 -5.07 4.83 8.67
C THR A 39 -6.53 5.08 8.31
N LEU A 40 -7.38 5.22 9.32
CA LEU A 40 -8.76 5.64 9.15
C LEU A 40 -8.85 7.16 9.37
N TYR A 41 -9.25 7.89 8.34
CA TYR A 41 -9.66 9.28 8.42
C TYR A 41 -11.19 9.34 8.39
N GLU A 42 -11.77 10.45 8.84
CA GLU A 42 -13.23 10.66 8.83
C GLU A 42 -13.87 10.46 7.45
N LYS A 43 -13.12 10.67 6.36
CA LYS A 43 -13.62 10.59 4.97
C LYS A 43 -13.05 9.44 4.14
N VAL A 44 -12.04 8.73 4.64
CA VAL A 44 -11.32 7.71 3.85
C VAL A 44 -10.56 6.74 4.75
N LYS A 45 -10.64 5.43 4.47
CA LYS A 45 -9.70 4.45 5.01
C LYS A 45 -8.57 4.28 3.99
N ARG A 46 -7.32 4.48 4.40
CA ARG A 46 -6.17 4.35 3.51
C ARG A 46 -5.27 3.22 3.95
N ALA A 47 -4.98 2.29 3.04
CA ALA A 47 -3.99 1.24 3.23
C ALA A 47 -2.69 1.58 2.50
N THR A 48 -1.57 1.25 3.12
CA THR A 48 -0.22 1.27 2.54
C THR A 48 0.33 -0.13 2.60
N ILE A 49 0.50 -0.75 1.44
CA ILE A 49 0.94 -2.13 1.26
C ILE A 49 2.43 -2.09 0.92
N LEU A 50 3.24 -2.91 1.59
CA LEU A 50 4.66 -3.00 1.26
C LEU A 50 4.84 -3.88 0.01
N LEU A 51 5.54 -3.35 -0.98
CA LEU A 51 5.96 -4.11 -2.16
C LEU A 51 7.44 -4.53 -2.00
N ASP A 52 7.79 -5.73 -2.44
CA ASP A 52 9.19 -6.19 -2.45
C ASP A 52 9.91 -5.69 -3.71
N ASN A 53 9.88 -4.36 -3.92
CA ASN A 53 10.47 -3.70 -5.08
C ASN A 53 11.32 -2.51 -4.61
N LYS A 54 12.51 -2.34 -5.20
CA LYS A 54 13.47 -1.28 -4.83
C LYS A 54 13.05 0.11 -5.28
N ASP A 55 12.41 0.22 -6.44
CA ASP A 55 12.02 1.50 -7.06
C ASP A 55 10.65 1.99 -6.57
N HIS A 56 9.75 1.06 -6.27
CA HIS A 56 8.39 1.35 -5.79
C HIS A 56 8.10 0.54 -4.52
N PRO A 57 8.56 1.00 -3.34
CA PRO A 57 8.52 0.19 -2.13
C PRO A 57 7.11 0.02 -1.55
N ILE A 58 6.13 0.80 -2.00
CA ILE A 58 4.75 0.76 -1.48
C ILE A 58 3.70 0.90 -2.57
N LEU A 59 2.52 0.34 -2.30
CA LEU A 59 1.25 0.65 -2.97
C LEU A 59 0.31 1.32 -1.96
N MET A 60 -0.32 2.44 -2.35
CA MET A 60 -1.35 3.09 -1.53
C MET A 60 -2.73 2.88 -2.15
N VAL A 61 -3.68 2.47 -1.32
CA VAL A 61 -5.07 2.21 -1.71
C VAL A 61 -5.98 2.99 -0.77
N SER A 62 -6.97 3.68 -1.31
CA SER A 62 -7.96 4.42 -0.54
C SER A 62 -9.34 3.79 -0.74
N PHE A 63 -10.06 3.63 0.36
CA PHE A 63 -11.42 3.11 0.42
C PHE A 63 -12.34 4.16 1.01
N ASP A 64 -13.56 4.26 0.51
CA ASP A 64 -14.58 5.10 1.12
C ASP A 64 -14.85 4.64 2.56
N SER A 65 -14.82 5.57 3.51
CA SER A 65 -15.05 5.28 4.93
C SER A 65 -16.50 4.97 5.26
N ASP A 66 -17.42 5.42 4.41
CA ASP A 66 -18.84 5.54 4.76
C ASP A 66 -19.63 4.25 4.45
N ILE A 67 -18.99 3.27 3.82
CA ILE A 67 -19.64 2.02 3.45
C ILE A 67 -19.52 1.01 4.59
N SER A 68 -20.54 0.98 5.45
CA SER A 68 -20.64 0.00 6.54
C SER A 68 -20.81 -1.42 5.98
N GLY A 69 -20.09 -2.39 6.56
CA GLY A 69 -20.21 -3.81 6.24
C GLY A 69 -19.23 -4.34 5.20
N ILE A 70 -18.34 -3.49 4.66
CA ILE A 70 -17.24 -3.95 3.80
C ILE A 70 -16.03 -4.34 4.65
N ASP A 71 -15.59 -5.59 4.50
CA ASP A 71 -14.33 -6.08 5.05
C ASP A 71 -13.15 -5.68 4.13
N HIS A 72 -12.65 -4.46 4.34
CA HIS A 72 -11.47 -3.95 3.63
C HIS A 72 -10.23 -4.82 3.85
N ASP A 73 -10.11 -5.51 4.98
CA ASP A 73 -8.91 -6.29 5.29
C ASP A 73 -8.90 -7.56 4.43
N SER A 74 -10.05 -8.22 4.24
CA SER A 74 -10.19 -9.33 3.30
C SER A 74 -9.92 -8.91 1.85
N ILE A 75 -10.42 -7.74 1.43
CA ILE A 75 -10.14 -7.19 0.09
C ILE A 75 -8.64 -6.98 -0.12
N ILE A 76 -7.95 -6.41 0.87
CA ILE A 76 -6.50 -6.20 0.82
C ILE A 76 -5.76 -7.54 0.76
N MET A 77 -6.06 -8.45 1.68
CA MET A 77 -5.29 -9.69 1.87
C MET A 77 -5.55 -10.73 0.78
N ASN A 78 -6.80 -10.86 0.32
CA ASN A 78 -7.21 -11.90 -0.61
C ASN A 78 -7.37 -11.39 -2.05
N GLY A 79 -7.48 -10.08 -2.25
CA GLY A 79 -7.62 -9.46 -3.58
C GLY A 79 -6.35 -8.73 -4.00
N ILE A 80 -6.06 -7.61 -3.33
CA ILE A 80 -5.03 -6.66 -3.78
C ILE A 80 -3.61 -7.24 -3.64
N LEU A 81 -3.27 -7.79 -2.47
CA LEU A 81 -1.93 -8.27 -2.18
C LEU A 81 -1.48 -9.43 -3.10
N PRO A 82 -2.31 -10.46 -3.37
CA PRO A 82 -1.98 -11.51 -4.33
C PRO A 82 -1.75 -10.97 -5.74
N LEU A 83 -2.60 -10.04 -6.22
CA LEU A 83 -2.45 -9.44 -7.54
C LEU A 83 -1.17 -8.61 -7.64
N ALA A 84 -0.89 -7.75 -6.65
CA ALA A 84 0.32 -6.95 -6.63
C ALA A 84 1.59 -7.82 -6.65
N THR A 85 1.58 -8.92 -5.89
CA THR A 85 2.69 -9.88 -5.86
C THR A 85 2.87 -10.58 -7.21
N PHE A 86 1.77 -11.02 -7.84
CA PHE A 86 1.80 -11.63 -9.16
C PHE A 86 2.43 -10.70 -10.22
N PHE A 87 1.99 -9.43 -10.27
CA PHE A 87 2.53 -8.47 -11.24
C PHE A 87 4.02 -8.18 -11.03
N LEU A 88 4.47 -8.05 -9.78
CA LEU A 88 5.89 -7.81 -9.48
C LEU A 88 6.76 -9.00 -9.88
N SER A 89 6.35 -10.23 -9.56
CA SER A 89 7.06 -11.45 -9.96
C SER A 89 7.14 -11.62 -11.50
N SER A 90 6.09 -11.21 -12.22
CA SER A 90 6.04 -11.29 -13.68
C SER A 90 6.94 -10.24 -14.34
N SER A 91 7.11 -9.06 -13.73
CA SER A 91 7.97 -8.00 -14.24
C SER A 91 9.46 -8.34 -14.11
N GLU A 92 9.86 -9.04 -13.06
CA GLU A 92 11.25 -9.51 -12.88
C GLU A 92 11.62 -10.62 -13.86
N ALA A 93 10.67 -11.47 -14.24
CA ALA A 93 10.88 -12.53 -15.23
C ALA A 93 11.15 -11.99 -16.65
N ILE A 94 10.62 -10.81 -16.98
CA ILE A 94 10.79 -10.17 -18.29
C ILE A 94 12.14 -9.45 -18.39
N SER A 95 12.68 -8.92 -17.28
CA SER A 95 13.94 -8.17 -17.27
C SER A 95 15.19 -9.06 -17.32
N HIS A 96 15.11 -10.32 -16.89
CA HIS A 96 16.24 -11.28 -16.94
C HIS A 96 16.39 -12.01 -18.29
N ASN A 97 15.49 -11.76 -19.25
CA ASN A 97 15.50 -12.36 -20.58
C ASN A 97 15.94 -11.37 -21.68
N ARG A 98 16.63 -10.29 -21.30
CA ARG A 98 17.24 -9.29 -22.19
C ARG A 98 18.73 -9.16 -21.92
#